data_AF-A0A254TXI1-F1
#
_entry.id   AF-A0A254TXI1-F1
#
_cell.length_a   1.000
_cell.length_b   1.000
_cell.length_c   1.000
_cell.angle_alpha   90.00
_cell.angle_beta   90.00
_cell.angle_gamma   90.00
#
_symmetry.space_group_name_H-M   'P 1'
#
loop_
_entity.id
_entity.type
_entity.pdbx_description
1 polymer ?
#
loop_
_entity_poly.entity_id
_entity_poly.type
_entity_poly.pdbx_seq_one_letter_code
_entity_poly.pdbx_strand_id
1 'polypeptide(L)'
;MESNCAGTDPGYPGCGTDFLRISRSTIDDSITQNLNALFTPARQGFDPSSTAIRQIDASEGKQIEPAACQSFKDKVLFPSWQVRSDVLNYCAGVATSPDPEDPDLILQQTESAEDREHIVDDRLDPYAARFLPREARTESLANLVRTQRGVEEIIRARTWGLVTERCGGPSEAWEEALNKWRENKQREQAPPSTE
;
A
#
# COMPACT_ATOMS: atom_id res chain seq x y z
N MET A 1 1.48 15.73 12.40
CA MET A 1 2.72 15.32 11.68
C MET A 1 2.56 15.80 10.25
N GLU A 2 2.82 17.09 10.03
CA GLU A 2 2.95 17.65 8.69
C GLU A 2 4.37 17.37 8.22
N SER A 3 4.53 16.33 7.42
CA SER A 3 5.82 16.02 6.80
C SER A 3 5.96 16.92 5.57
N ASN A 4 6.75 17.99 5.72
CA ASN A 4 7.18 18.88 4.66
C ASN A 4 7.88 18.07 3.54
N CYS A 5 7.18 17.86 2.43
CA CYS A 5 7.75 17.38 1.17
C CYS A 5 8.24 18.57 0.32
N ALA A 6 9.01 19.47 0.93
CA ALA A 6 9.67 20.59 0.25
C ALA A 6 11.14 20.25 0.03
N GLY A 7 11.41 19.50 -1.04
CA GLY A 7 12.75 19.20 -1.55
C GLY A 7 12.68 19.15 -3.07
N THR A 8 12.96 20.31 -3.69
CA THR A 8 13.04 20.50 -5.14
C THR A 8 14.33 19.87 -5.67
N ASP A 9 14.32 18.56 -5.89
CA ASP A 9 15.32 17.88 -6.73
C ASP A 9 14.61 17.30 -7.96
N PRO A 10 15.01 17.67 -9.19
CA PRO A 10 14.34 17.25 -10.43
C PRO A 10 14.55 15.77 -10.78
N GLY A 11 15.12 14.96 -9.88
CA GLY A 11 15.39 13.53 -10.07
C GLY A 11 14.75 12.60 -9.03
N TYR A 12 13.90 13.09 -8.13
CA TYR A 12 13.31 12.27 -7.07
C TYR A 12 11.81 12.00 -7.29
N PRO A 13 11.40 10.77 -7.64
CA PRO A 13 10.00 10.42 -7.76
C PRO A 13 9.37 10.28 -6.36
N GLY A 14 8.88 11.40 -5.84
CA GLY A 14 7.62 11.48 -5.15
C GLY A 14 7.60 11.06 -3.68
N CYS A 15 7.40 12.06 -2.82
CA CYS A 15 6.88 11.95 -1.45
C CYS A 15 5.85 10.81 -1.22
N GLY A 16 5.01 10.49 -2.22
CA GLY A 16 4.06 9.38 -2.18
C GLY A 16 4.69 7.98 -2.18
N THR A 17 5.79 7.74 -2.90
CA THR A 17 6.47 6.43 -2.91
C THR A 17 7.13 6.16 -1.56
N ASP A 18 7.77 7.16 -0.99
CA ASP A 18 8.39 7.07 0.34
C ASP A 18 7.36 6.85 1.44
N PHE A 19 6.22 7.55 1.38
CA PHE A 19 5.11 7.29 2.30
C PHE A 19 4.65 5.83 2.25
N LEU A 20 4.41 5.29 1.05
CA LEU A 20 3.96 3.90 0.89
C LEU A 20 5.01 2.92 1.40
N ARG A 21 6.29 3.15 1.09
CA ARG A 21 7.41 2.33 1.56
C ARG A 21 7.48 2.27 3.08
N ILE A 22 7.41 3.42 3.75
CA ILE A 22 7.46 3.51 5.22
C ILE A 22 6.20 2.91 5.85
N SER A 23 5.02 3.16 5.27
CA SER A 23 3.76 2.59 5.77
C SER A 23 3.75 1.05 5.69
N ARG A 24 4.31 0.47 4.62
CA ARG A 24 4.43 -0.98 4.47
C ARG A 24 5.42 -1.57 5.44
N SER A 25 6.59 -0.96 5.62
CA SER A 25 7.61 -1.48 6.53
C SER A 25 7.16 -1.50 8.00
N THR A 26 6.39 -0.49 8.39
CA THR A 26 5.89 -0.33 9.77
C THR A 26 4.75 -1.27 10.13
N ILE A 27 3.99 -1.77 9.15
CA ILE A 27 2.79 -2.60 9.41
C ILE A 27 2.90 -3.98 8.78
N ASP A 28 3.10 -4.05 7.47
CA ASP A 28 3.00 -5.28 6.68
C ASP A 28 4.31 -6.09 6.74
N ASP A 29 5.47 -5.47 6.53
CA ASP A 29 6.75 -6.21 6.58
C ASP A 29 7.06 -6.70 8.00
N SER A 30 6.59 -5.97 9.00
CA SER A 30 6.69 -6.30 10.42
C SER A 30 5.44 -7.00 10.97
N ILE A 31 4.54 -7.50 10.12
CA ILE A 31 3.26 -8.09 10.55
C ILE A 31 3.43 -9.21 11.58
N THR A 32 4.41 -10.10 11.37
CA THR A 32 4.69 -11.19 12.30
C THR A 32 5.10 -10.67 13.68
N GLN A 33 5.89 -9.59 13.73
CA GLN A 33 6.30 -8.96 14.99
C GLN A 33 5.11 -8.29 15.67
N ASN A 34 4.30 -7.57 14.90
CA ASN A 34 3.07 -6.93 15.37
C ASN A 34 2.09 -7.96 15.96
N LEU A 35 1.89 -9.11 15.29
CA LEU A 35 1.04 -10.19 15.76
C LEU A 35 1.60 -10.91 17.00
N ASN A 36 2.91 -11.17 17.03
CA ASN A 36 3.56 -11.77 18.19
C ASN A 36 3.47 -10.85 19.43
N ALA A 37 3.47 -9.53 19.25
CA ALA A 37 3.29 -8.56 20.34
C ALA A 37 1.88 -8.57 20.94
N LEU A 38 0.86 -9.10 20.23
CA LEU A 38 -0.48 -9.31 20.77
C LEU A 38 -0.53 -10.51 21.73
N PHE A 39 0.47 -11.38 21.67
CA PHE A 39 0.59 -12.50 22.60
C PHE A 39 1.02 -11.97 23.97
N THR A 40 0.16 -12.14 24.98
CA THR A 40 0.42 -11.70 26.35
C THR A 40 0.50 -12.89 27.31
N PRO A 41 1.67 -13.57 27.41
CA PRO A 41 1.84 -14.73 28.30
C PRO A 41 1.52 -14.40 29.76
N ALA A 42 1.77 -13.17 30.19
CA ALA A 42 1.59 -12.72 31.57
C ALA A 42 0.15 -12.88 32.09
N ARG A 43 -0.87 -12.88 31.21
CA ARG A 43 -2.26 -13.11 31.62
C ARG A 43 -2.52 -14.56 32.04
N GLN A 44 -1.73 -15.53 31.58
CA GLN A 44 -1.88 -16.95 31.93
C GLN A 44 -1.14 -17.34 33.23
N GLY A 45 -0.39 -16.42 33.85
CA GLY A 45 0.44 -16.71 35.01
C GLY A 45 1.72 -17.47 34.63
N PHE A 46 2.72 -17.46 35.52
CA PHE A 46 3.95 -18.23 35.32
C PHE A 46 3.76 -19.66 35.83
N ASP A 47 3.92 -20.64 34.93
CA ASP A 47 3.96 -22.05 35.30
C ASP A 47 5.43 -22.51 35.35
N PRO A 48 5.99 -22.87 36.53
CA PRO A 48 7.37 -23.31 36.65
C PRO A 48 7.70 -24.56 35.83
N SER A 49 6.68 -25.38 35.47
CA SER A 49 6.85 -26.55 34.61
C SER A 49 7.06 -26.18 33.14
N SER A 50 6.74 -24.95 32.72
CA SER A 50 6.89 -24.49 31.34
C SER A 50 8.33 -24.11 30.95
N THR A 51 9.28 -24.22 31.88
CA THR A 51 10.71 -23.91 31.64
C THR A 51 11.46 -25.05 30.93
N ALA A 52 10.88 -26.26 30.92
CA ALA A 52 11.46 -27.42 30.27
C ALA A 52 11.30 -27.43 28.73
N ILE A 53 10.41 -26.60 28.19
CA ILE A 53 10.09 -26.54 26.76
C ILE A 53 10.46 -25.15 26.24
N ARG A 54 11.15 -25.08 25.09
CA ARG A 54 11.38 -23.82 24.39
C ARG A 54 10.02 -23.21 24.03
N GLN A 55 9.64 -22.12 24.70
CA GLN A 55 8.36 -21.42 24.47
C GLN A 55 8.16 -20.94 23.03
N ILE A 56 9.25 -20.81 22.27
CA ILE A 56 9.26 -20.44 20.86
C ILE A 56 8.43 -21.43 20.03
N ASP A 57 8.60 -22.73 20.25
CA ASP A 57 7.90 -23.80 19.53
C ASP A 57 6.44 -23.97 20.00
N ALA A 58 6.14 -23.57 21.25
CA ALA A 58 4.79 -23.62 21.81
C ALA A 58 3.87 -22.49 21.30
N SER A 59 4.45 -21.43 20.72
CA SER A 59 3.70 -20.28 20.19
C SER A 59 3.14 -20.51 18.78
N GLU A 60 3.73 -21.42 18.00
CA GLU A 60 3.30 -21.71 16.62
C GLU A 60 1.90 -22.31 16.53
N GLY A 61 1.37 -22.86 17.63
CA GLY A 61 0.00 -23.40 17.71
C GLY A 61 -0.98 -22.59 18.56
N LYS A 62 -0.53 -21.53 19.27
CA LYS A 62 -1.43 -20.74 20.14
C LYS A 62 -2.08 -19.61 19.34
N GLN A 63 -3.39 -19.74 19.15
CA GLN A 63 -4.23 -18.70 18.59
C GLN A 63 -4.19 -17.44 19.46
N ILE A 64 -4.05 -16.28 18.82
CA ILE A 64 -4.10 -14.98 19.49
C ILE A 64 -5.51 -14.76 20.05
N GLU A 65 -5.61 -14.07 21.19
CA GLU A 65 -6.89 -13.76 21.80
C GLU A 65 -7.79 -12.97 20.82
N PRO A 66 -9.04 -13.41 20.57
CA PRO A 66 -9.88 -12.82 19.52
C PRO A 66 -10.11 -11.32 19.65
N ALA A 67 -10.30 -10.79 20.87
CA ALA A 67 -10.52 -9.35 21.06
C ALA A 67 -9.25 -8.54 20.79
N ALA A 68 -8.06 -9.03 21.16
CA ALA A 68 -6.78 -8.40 20.81
C ALA A 68 -6.57 -8.36 19.28
N CYS A 69 -6.86 -9.46 18.59
CA CYS A 69 -6.83 -9.51 17.13
C CYS A 69 -7.81 -8.54 16.48
N GLN A 70 -9.05 -8.50 16.95
CA GLN A 70 -10.06 -7.59 16.43
C GLN A 70 -9.65 -6.12 16.67
N SER A 71 -9.14 -5.80 17.87
CA SER A 71 -8.65 -4.46 18.18
C SER A 71 -7.45 -4.07 17.30
N PHE A 72 -6.53 -5.00 16.98
CA PHE A 72 -5.43 -4.73 16.07
C PHE A 72 -5.95 -4.44 14.65
N LYS A 73 -6.87 -5.25 14.14
CA LYS A 73 -7.49 -5.05 12.83
C LYS A 73 -8.15 -3.68 12.73
N ASP A 74 -9.02 -3.35 13.68
CA ASP A 74 -9.88 -2.17 13.62
C ASP A 74 -9.16 -0.85 13.91
N LYS A 75 -8.10 -0.88 14.72
CA LYS A 75 -7.40 0.32 15.18
C LYS A 75 -6.03 0.55 14.53
N VAL A 76 -5.44 -0.49 13.93
CA VAL A 76 -4.10 -0.40 13.33
C VAL A 76 -4.14 -0.79 11.86
N LEU A 77 -4.45 -2.05 11.56
CA LEU A 77 -4.30 -2.58 10.21
C LEU A 77 -5.20 -1.87 9.18
N PHE A 78 -6.52 -1.87 9.41
CA PHE A 78 -7.47 -1.29 8.47
C PHE A 78 -7.35 0.23 8.33
N PRO A 79 -7.15 1.01 9.41
CA PRO A 79 -6.82 2.43 9.27
C PRO A 79 -5.57 2.68 8.42
N SER A 80 -4.48 1.95 8.63
CA SER A 80 -3.26 2.11 7.83
C SER A 80 -3.49 1.80 6.35
N TRP A 81 -4.20 0.71 6.04
CA TRP A 81 -4.58 0.39 4.66
C TRP A 81 -5.52 1.42 4.04
N GLN A 82 -6.42 2.01 4.83
CA GLN A 82 -7.30 3.08 4.36
C GLN A 82 -6.49 4.30 3.95
N VAL A 83 -5.57 4.78 4.81
CA VAL A 83 -4.71 5.93 4.49
C VAL A 83 -3.87 5.67 3.24
N ARG A 84 -3.32 4.47 3.06
CA ARG A 84 -2.62 4.11 1.80
C ARG A 84 -3.53 4.18 0.58
N SER A 85 -4.78 3.74 0.71
CA SER A 85 -5.78 3.84 -0.36
C SER A 85 -6.08 5.29 -0.69
N ASP A 86 -6.23 6.15 0.32
CA ASP A 86 -6.53 7.57 0.15
C ASP A 86 -5.38 8.31 -0.56
N VAL A 87 -4.12 8.02 -0.19
CA VAL A 87 -2.94 8.55 -0.89
C VAL A 87 -2.91 8.11 -2.35
N LEU A 88 -3.16 6.83 -2.64
CA LEU A 88 -3.20 6.33 -4.02
C LEU A 88 -4.35 6.96 -4.83
N ASN A 89 -5.48 7.24 -4.21
CA ASN A 89 -6.61 7.91 -4.85
C ASN A 89 -6.32 9.39 -5.10
N TYR A 90 -5.69 10.07 -4.15
CA TYR A 90 -5.22 11.43 -4.31
C TYR A 90 -4.22 11.53 -5.48
N CYS A 91 -3.19 10.67 -5.50
CA CYS A 91 -2.22 10.63 -6.58
C CYS A 91 -2.86 10.33 -7.94
N ALA A 92 -3.87 9.45 -7.99
CA ALA A 92 -4.62 9.19 -9.22
C ALA A 92 -5.35 10.45 -9.72
N GLY A 93 -5.97 11.22 -8.81
CA GLY A 93 -6.61 12.49 -9.16
C GLY A 93 -5.61 13.51 -9.72
N VAL A 94 -4.45 13.66 -9.06
CA VAL A 94 -3.37 14.54 -9.53
C VAL A 94 -2.85 14.10 -10.90
N ALA A 95 -2.67 12.80 -11.13
CA ALA A 95 -2.20 12.27 -12.41
C ALA A 95 -3.13 12.54 -13.59
N THR A 96 -4.42 12.80 -13.32
CA THR A 96 -5.41 13.16 -14.36
C THR A 96 -5.61 14.67 -14.52
N SER A 97 -4.99 15.48 -13.67
CA SER A 97 -5.04 16.94 -13.78
C SER A 97 -4.02 17.43 -14.82
N PRO A 98 -4.37 18.38 -15.71
CA PRO A 98 -3.39 19.03 -16.57
C PRO A 98 -2.31 19.73 -15.72
N ASP A 99 -1.04 19.51 -16.04
CA ASP A 99 0.09 20.26 -15.46
C ASP A 99 0.56 21.32 -16.47
N PRO A 100 0.14 22.59 -16.34
CA PRO A 100 0.49 23.65 -17.30
C PRO A 100 1.97 24.04 -17.24
N GLU A 101 2.67 23.68 -16.17
CA GLU A 101 4.08 24.01 -15.95
C GLU A 101 5.00 22.84 -16.34
N ASP A 102 4.50 21.82 -17.04
CA ASP A 102 5.31 20.67 -17.45
C ASP A 102 6.19 20.98 -18.67
N PRO A 103 7.52 21.15 -18.50
CA PRO A 103 8.41 21.39 -19.63
C PRO A 103 8.47 20.17 -20.57
N ASP A 104 8.22 18.97 -20.04
CA ASP A 104 8.34 17.73 -20.79
C ASP A 104 7.14 17.52 -21.72
N LEU A 105 5.98 18.13 -21.45
CA LEU A 105 4.81 18.06 -22.34
C LEU A 105 5.10 18.65 -23.72
N ILE A 106 5.77 19.80 -23.76
CA ILE A 106 6.10 20.47 -25.04
C ILE A 106 7.16 19.66 -25.79
N LEU A 107 8.19 19.21 -25.08
CA LEU A 107 9.27 18.39 -25.65
C LEU A 107 8.73 17.07 -26.19
N GLN A 108 7.85 16.40 -25.46
CA GLN A 108 7.20 15.17 -25.91
C GLN A 108 6.41 15.39 -27.20
N GLN A 109 5.66 16.49 -27.30
CA GLN A 109 4.90 16.80 -28.51
C GLN A 109 5.79 17.08 -29.71
N THR A 110 6.91 17.78 -29.52
CA THR A 110 7.87 18.04 -30.60
C THR A 110 8.60 16.78 -31.03
N GLU A 111 9.13 15.99 -30.07
CA GLU A 111 9.85 14.75 -30.38
C GLU A 111 8.92 13.72 -31.05
N SER A 112 7.66 13.63 -30.60
CA SER A 112 6.65 12.76 -31.23
C SER A 112 6.23 13.22 -32.62
N ALA A 113 6.32 14.51 -32.92
CA ALA A 113 6.06 15.04 -34.25
C ALA A 113 7.23 14.75 -35.20
N GLU A 114 8.47 14.91 -34.73
CA GLU A 114 9.69 14.58 -35.50
C GLU A 114 9.79 13.09 -35.82
N ASP A 115 9.48 12.21 -34.85
CA ASP A 115 9.48 10.76 -35.09
C ASP A 115 8.43 10.32 -36.11
N ARG A 116 7.25 10.96 -36.11
CA ARG A 116 6.21 10.70 -37.13
C ARG A 116 6.68 11.03 -38.55
N GLU A 117 7.63 11.93 -38.70
CA GLU A 117 8.22 12.29 -40.00
C GLU A 117 9.43 11.41 -40.35
N HIS A 118 10.00 10.69 -39.36
CA HIS A 118 11.18 9.86 -39.52
C HIS A 118 10.82 8.47 -40.08
N ILE A 119 11.16 8.22 -41.35
CA ILE A 119 10.96 6.91 -42.00
C ILE A 119 12.28 6.13 -41.95
N VAL A 120 12.33 5.10 -41.11
CA VAL A 120 13.48 4.19 -40.98
C VAL A 120 13.28 2.95 -41.87
N ASP A 121 14.30 2.59 -42.65
CA ASP A 121 14.35 1.30 -43.34
C ASP A 121 14.88 0.23 -42.38
N ASP A 122 13.99 -0.64 -41.90
CA ASP A 122 14.30 -1.76 -40.99
C ASP A 122 15.38 -2.71 -41.53
N ARG A 123 15.67 -2.71 -42.83
CA ARG A 123 16.76 -3.51 -43.42
C ARG A 123 18.14 -2.89 -43.19
N LEU A 124 18.22 -1.58 -43.00
CA LEU A 124 19.47 -0.85 -42.83
C LEU A 124 19.90 -0.83 -41.36
N ASP A 125 18.95 -0.67 -40.43
CA ASP A 125 19.18 -0.81 -38.98
C ASP A 125 17.90 -1.23 -38.22
N PRO A 126 17.80 -2.49 -37.75
CA PRO A 126 16.68 -2.99 -36.96
C PRO A 126 16.46 -2.30 -35.60
N TYR A 127 17.42 -1.50 -35.12
CA TYR A 127 17.33 -0.81 -33.83
C TYR A 127 16.96 0.67 -33.96
N ALA A 128 17.05 1.24 -35.16
CA ALA A 128 16.70 2.64 -35.41
C ALA A 128 15.19 2.92 -35.36
N ALA A 129 14.34 1.89 -35.43
CA ALA A 129 12.88 2.02 -35.31
C ALA A 129 12.38 2.21 -33.85
N ARG A 130 13.28 2.18 -32.85
CA ARG A 130 12.88 2.31 -31.44
C ARG A 130 12.98 3.76 -30.96
N PHE A 131 11.98 4.56 -31.31
CA PHE A 131 11.76 5.84 -30.64
C PHE A 131 10.95 5.62 -29.36
N LEU A 132 11.48 6.09 -28.23
CA LEU A 132 10.75 6.17 -26.97
C LEU A 132 10.60 7.65 -26.61
N PRO A 133 9.41 8.25 -26.85
CA PRO A 133 9.16 9.62 -26.43
C PRO A 133 9.33 9.74 -24.92
N ARG A 134 9.80 10.91 -24.47
CA ARG A 134 9.80 11.22 -23.05
C ARG A 134 8.38 11.18 -22.50
N GLU A 135 8.20 10.59 -21.32
CA GLU A 135 6.90 10.59 -20.63
C GLU A 135 6.68 11.94 -19.95
N ALA A 136 5.48 12.51 -20.09
CA ALA A 136 5.07 13.67 -19.31
C ALA A 136 5.01 13.31 -17.81
N ARG A 137 5.18 14.31 -16.93
CA ARG A 137 5.21 14.06 -15.47
C ARG A 137 3.93 13.42 -14.95
N THR A 138 2.78 13.81 -15.50
CA THR A 138 1.46 13.25 -15.16
C THR A 138 1.26 11.83 -15.68
N GLU A 139 1.80 11.52 -16.86
CA GLU A 139 1.79 10.17 -17.44
C GLU A 139 2.66 9.21 -16.62
N SER A 140 3.87 9.64 -16.27
CA SER A 140 4.77 8.89 -15.40
C SER A 140 4.14 8.61 -14.03
N LEU A 141 3.48 9.63 -13.44
CA LEU A 141 2.74 9.47 -12.19
C LEU A 141 1.56 8.49 -12.33
N ALA A 142 0.81 8.54 -13.44
CA ALA A 142 -0.29 7.60 -13.69
C ALA A 142 0.22 6.16 -13.77
N ASN A 143 1.34 5.92 -14.46
CA ASN A 143 1.99 4.61 -14.55
C ASN A 143 2.46 4.12 -13.18
N LEU A 144 3.06 5.01 -12.38
CA LEU A 144 3.47 4.71 -11.02
C LEU A 144 2.27 4.32 -10.14
N VAL A 145 1.17 5.08 -10.18
CA VAL A 145 -0.03 4.79 -9.38
C VAL A 145 -0.63 3.43 -9.75
N ARG A 146 -0.70 3.08 -11.04
CA ARG A 146 -1.18 1.75 -11.49
C ARG A 146 -0.32 0.63 -10.90
N THR A 147 1.00 0.78 -10.99
CA THR A 147 1.95 -0.19 -10.41
C THR A 147 1.78 -0.30 -8.90
N GLN A 148 1.68 0.82 -8.18
CA GLN A 148 1.53 0.82 -6.73
C GLN A 148 0.21 0.21 -6.25
N ARG A 149 -0.88 0.34 -7.02
CA ARG A 149 -2.15 -0.34 -6.73
C ARG A 149 -2.00 -1.86 -6.80
N GLY A 150 -1.32 -2.39 -7.84
CA GLY A 150 -1.05 -3.82 -7.93
C GLY A 150 -0.14 -4.33 -6.81
N VAL A 151 0.88 -3.55 -6.44
CA VAL A 151 1.74 -3.88 -5.28
C VAL A 151 0.93 -3.92 -3.98
N GLU A 152 0.01 -2.96 -3.76
CA GLU A 152 -0.85 -2.99 -2.57
C GLU A 152 -1.78 -4.18 -2.51
N GLU A 153 -2.34 -4.62 -3.64
CA GLU A 153 -3.17 -5.82 -3.69
C GLU A 153 -2.39 -7.06 -3.21
N ILE A 154 -1.17 -7.25 -3.71
CA ILE A 154 -0.29 -8.36 -3.31
C ILE A 154 0.07 -8.27 -1.82
N ILE A 155 0.46 -7.08 -1.35
CA ILE A 155 0.87 -6.89 0.05
C ILE A 155 -0.31 -7.18 0.98
N ARG A 156 -1.50 -6.64 0.69
CA ARG A 156 -2.69 -6.86 1.53
C ARG A 156 -3.11 -8.31 1.56
N ALA A 157 -3.10 -9.00 0.41
CA ALA A 157 -3.40 -10.42 0.36
C ALA A 157 -2.43 -11.24 1.22
N ARG A 158 -1.13 -10.96 1.14
CA ARG A 158 -0.10 -11.65 1.94
C ARG A 158 -0.24 -11.36 3.43
N THR A 159 -0.37 -10.09 3.81
CA THR A 159 -0.55 -9.67 5.21
C THR A 159 -1.82 -10.28 5.78
N TRP A 160 -2.92 -10.26 5.03
CA TRP A 160 -4.20 -10.84 5.46
C TRP A 160 -4.10 -12.34 5.70
N GLY A 161 -3.42 -13.09 4.82
CA GLY A 161 -3.20 -14.52 5.01
C GLY A 161 -2.53 -14.85 6.35
N LEU A 162 -1.51 -14.08 6.75
CA LEU A 162 -0.86 -14.26 8.04
C LEU A 162 -1.77 -13.85 9.21
N VAL A 163 -2.54 -12.76 9.05
CA VAL A 163 -3.48 -12.31 10.08
C VAL A 163 -4.59 -13.33 10.29
N THR A 164 -5.16 -13.92 9.23
CA THR A 164 -6.23 -14.92 9.35
C THR A 164 -5.73 -16.22 9.96
N GLU A 165 -4.52 -16.67 9.59
CA GLU A 165 -3.87 -17.84 10.17
C GLU A 165 -3.65 -17.71 11.69
N ARG A 166 -3.17 -16.54 12.14
CA ARG A 166 -2.83 -16.31 13.56
C ARG A 166 -4.00 -15.89 14.44
N CYS A 167 -5.01 -15.24 13.87
CA CYS A 167 -6.17 -14.73 14.60
C CYS A 167 -7.40 -15.66 14.55
N GLY A 168 -7.37 -16.75 13.77
CA GLY A 168 -8.46 -17.75 13.76
C GLY A 168 -9.79 -17.21 13.23
N GLY A 169 -9.75 -16.42 12.15
CA GLY A 169 -10.93 -15.75 11.59
C GLY A 169 -11.65 -16.51 10.46
N PRO A 170 -12.82 -16.02 10.03
CA PRO A 170 -13.49 -16.53 8.83
C PRO A 170 -12.57 -16.42 7.61
N SER A 171 -12.71 -17.37 6.66
CA SER A 171 -11.96 -17.42 5.40
C SER A 171 -12.39 -16.34 4.40
N GLU A 172 -12.81 -15.17 4.88
CA GLU A 172 -13.19 -14.04 4.03
C GLU A 172 -11.96 -13.39 3.39
N ALA A 173 -12.16 -12.81 2.21
CA ALA A 173 -11.12 -12.06 1.52
C ALA A 173 -10.84 -10.72 2.25
N TRP A 174 -9.64 -10.17 2.05
CA TRP A 174 -9.23 -8.94 2.74
C TRP A 174 -10.08 -7.74 2.33
N GLU A 175 -10.57 -7.74 1.08
CA GLU A 175 -11.43 -6.72 0.51
C GLU A 175 -12.77 -6.66 1.25
N GLU A 176 -13.38 -7.82 1.50
CA GLU A 176 -14.65 -7.93 2.20
C GLU A 176 -14.51 -7.47 3.64
N ALA A 177 -13.45 -7.91 4.34
CA ALA A 177 -13.17 -7.51 5.71
C ALA A 177 -12.96 -6.00 5.84
N LEU A 178 -12.17 -5.41 4.93
CA LEU A 178 -11.92 -3.97 4.89
C LEU A 178 -13.20 -3.17 4.58
N ASN A 179 -14.03 -3.66 3.65
CA ASN A 179 -15.29 -2.99 3.31
C ASN A 179 -16.27 -3.02 4.48
N LYS A 180 -16.41 -4.16 5.18
CA LYS A 180 -17.21 -4.24 6.41
C LYS A 180 -16.73 -3.25 7.47
N TRP A 181 -15.41 -3.12 7.65
CA TRP A 181 -14.84 -2.12 8.56
C TRP A 181 -15.18 -0.68 8.15
N ARG A 182 -15.10 -0.34 6.85
CA ARG A 182 -15.49 0.98 6.34
C ARG A 182 -16.96 1.28 6.62
N GLU A 183 -17.84 0.34 6.35
CA GLU A 183 -19.28 0.49 6.61
C GLU A 183 -19.58 0.67 8.10
N ASN A 184 -18.92 -0.10 8.97
CA ASN A 184 -19.02 0.08 10.42
C ASN A 184 -18.59 1.48 10.83
N LYS A 185 -17.46 1.97 10.31
CA LYS A 185 -16.96 3.32 10.61
C LYS A 185 -17.90 4.42 10.13
N GLN A 186 -18.52 4.26 8.96
CA GLN A 186 -19.52 5.20 8.46
C GLN A 186 -20.77 5.22 9.35
N ARG A 187 -21.25 4.06 9.80
CA ARG A 187 -22.37 3.96 10.75
C ARG A 187 -22.06 4.64 12.09
N GLU A 188 -20.85 4.46 12.62
CA GLU A 188 -20.41 5.12 13.85
C GLU A 188 -20.33 6.65 13.72
N GLN A 189 -20.06 7.16 12.53
CA GLN A 189 -19.94 8.60 12.25
C GLN A 189 -21.25 9.25 11.81
N ALA A 190 -22.29 8.47 11.51
CA ALA A 190 -23.59 9.00 11.14
C ALA A 190 -24.25 9.67 12.36
N PRO A 191 -24.76 10.91 12.23
CA PRO A 191 -25.50 11.54 13.32
C PRO A 191 -26.74 10.69 13.66
N PRO A 192 -27.13 10.61 14.95
CA PRO A 192 -28.34 9.90 15.33
C PRO A 192 -29.52 10.52 14.58
N SER A 193 -30.31 9.66 13.92
CA SER A 193 -31.54 10.07 13.25
C SER A 193 -32.48 10.69 14.29
N THR A 194 -32.64 12.01 14.23
CA THR A 194 -33.65 12.74 15.00
C THR A 194 -35.03 12.29 14.51
N GLU A 195 -35.74 11.51 15.33
CA GLU A 195 -37.21 11.37 15.26
C GLU A 195 -37.90 12.59 15.88
#